data_AF-A0AAW1Q197-F1
#
_entry.id   AF-A0AAW1Q197-F1
#
_cell.length_a   1.000
_cell.length_b   1.000
_cell.length_c   1.000
_cell.angle_alpha   90.00
_cell.angle_beta   90.00
_cell.angle_gamma   90.00
#
_symmetry.space_group_name_H-M   'P 1'
#
loop_
_entity.id
_entity.type
_entity.pdbx_description
1 polymer ?
#
loop_
_entity_poly.entity_id
_entity_poly.type
_entity_poly.pdbx_seq_one_letter_code
_entity_poly.pdbx_strand_id
1 'polypeptide(L)'
;MADTFKPWVWAVFAFNSLFATIFALLAWYTFSEFKRVSSEATVLVVDRDDWVALFRGAAVSAFFALLLVIIFVVVSIYYMVFTRVSLAHPRSRYGKGFLVAASFYTAMHLANIAAQFWSFTSAMHTWTTVYHADFDRALLIATYAWGFISAGSFLIFAVMLMIWPNTEVEALEHERLSTAA
;
A
#
# COMPACT_ATOMS: atom_id res chain seq x y z
N MET A 1 -7.38 30.92 -5.47
CA MET A 1 -6.50 30.20 -4.51
C MET A 1 -6.94 28.74 -4.24
N ALA A 2 -8.00 28.22 -4.90
CA ALA A 2 -8.54 26.88 -4.64
C ALA A 2 -8.36 25.86 -5.80
N ASP A 3 -7.86 26.27 -6.96
CA ASP A 3 -7.87 25.43 -8.18
C ASP A 3 -6.57 24.65 -8.48
N THR A 4 -5.51 24.80 -7.66
CA THR A 4 -4.17 24.30 -8.02
C THR A 4 -3.81 22.90 -7.52
N PHE A 5 -4.62 22.27 -6.65
CA PHE A 5 -4.45 20.85 -6.37
C PHE A 5 -5.09 20.05 -7.50
N LYS A 6 -4.27 19.66 -8.47
CA LYS A 6 -4.74 18.90 -9.64
C LYS A 6 -5.57 17.69 -9.17
N PRO A 7 -6.83 17.50 -9.64
CA PRO A 7 -7.76 16.46 -9.16
C PRO A 7 -7.19 15.04 -9.09
N TRP A 8 -6.19 14.72 -9.91
CA TRP A 8 -5.52 13.43 -9.91
C TRP A 8 -4.81 13.11 -8.57
N VAL A 9 -4.32 14.11 -7.81
CA VAL A 9 -3.65 13.87 -6.50
C VAL A 9 -4.62 13.24 -5.52
N TRP A 10 -5.83 13.80 -5.43
CA TRP A 10 -6.91 13.29 -4.58
C TRP A 10 -7.36 11.90 -5.03
N ALA A 11 -7.44 11.68 -6.34
CA ALA A 11 -7.73 10.36 -6.89
C ALA A 11 -6.67 9.34 -6.45
N VAL A 12 -5.37 9.68 -6.50
CA VAL A 12 -4.30 8.78 -6.06
C VAL A 12 -4.38 8.45 -4.57
N PHE A 13 -4.65 9.43 -3.70
CA PHE A 13 -4.87 9.14 -2.27
C PHE A 13 -6.08 8.24 -2.03
N ALA A 14 -7.19 8.47 -2.75
CA ALA A 14 -8.37 7.63 -2.67
C ALA A 14 -8.08 6.20 -3.13
N PHE A 15 -7.41 6.00 -4.28
CA PHE A 15 -7.05 4.68 -4.79
C PHE A 15 -6.06 3.95 -3.89
N ASN A 16 -5.02 4.63 -3.39
CA ASN A 16 -4.06 4.03 -2.45
C ASN A 16 -4.75 3.55 -1.16
N SER A 17 -5.65 4.37 -0.62
CA SER A 17 -6.43 4.01 0.58
C SER A 17 -7.38 2.84 0.30
N LEU A 18 -8.07 2.86 -0.85
CA LEU A 18 -8.97 1.82 -1.28
C LEU A 18 -8.25 0.48 -1.44
N PHE A 19 -7.14 0.45 -2.18
CA PHE A 19 -6.39 -0.79 -2.44
C PHE A 19 -5.79 -1.36 -1.16
N ALA A 20 -5.25 -0.52 -0.27
CA ALA A 20 -4.76 -0.97 1.03
C ALA A 20 -5.89 -1.53 1.91
N THR A 21 -7.08 -0.93 1.86
CA THR A 21 -8.25 -1.42 2.59
C THR A 21 -8.70 -2.77 2.06
N ILE A 22 -8.82 -2.92 0.74
CA ILE A 22 -9.16 -4.20 0.10
C ILE A 22 -8.14 -5.28 0.48
N PHE A 23 -6.84 -4.95 0.41
CA PHE A 23 -5.79 -5.88 0.80
C PHE A 23 -5.90 -6.31 2.27
N ALA A 24 -6.10 -5.38 3.20
CA ALA A 24 -6.26 -5.69 4.63
C ALA A 24 -7.50 -6.56 4.90
N LEU A 25 -8.62 -6.28 4.24
CA LEU A 25 -9.83 -7.09 4.35
C LEU A 25 -9.61 -8.50 3.81
N LEU A 26 -8.98 -8.65 2.64
CA LEU A 26 -8.67 -9.95 2.05
C LEU A 26 -7.69 -10.76 2.92
N ALA A 27 -6.69 -10.11 3.52
CA ALA A 27 -5.78 -10.73 4.47
C ALA A 27 -6.53 -11.27 5.70
N TRP A 28 -7.49 -10.50 6.23
CA TRP A 28 -8.33 -10.93 7.34
C TRP A 28 -9.27 -12.08 6.97
N TYR A 29 -9.91 -12.02 5.79
CA TYR A 29 -10.77 -13.10 5.30
C TYR A 29 -9.98 -14.39 5.06
N THR A 30 -8.80 -14.28 4.46
CA THR A 30 -7.89 -15.43 4.24
C THR A 30 -7.50 -16.09 5.55
N PHE A 31 -7.15 -15.31 6.57
CA PHE A 31 -6.88 -15.85 7.92
C PHE A 31 -8.12 -16.51 8.53
N SER A 32 -9.28 -15.87 8.43
CA SER A 32 -10.53 -16.40 8.99
C SER A 32 -10.91 -17.73 8.34
N GLU A 33 -10.77 -17.81 7.03
CA GLU A 33 -11.01 -19.02 6.25
C GLU A 33 -10.02 -20.13 6.61
N PHE A 34 -8.72 -19.81 6.68
CA PHE A 34 -7.70 -20.76 7.12
C PHE A 34 -7.97 -21.30 8.53
N LYS A 35 -8.36 -20.42 9.46
CA LYS A 35 -8.72 -20.80 10.82
C LYS A 35 -9.95 -21.71 10.86
N ARG A 36 -10.96 -21.42 10.05
CA ARG A 36 -12.17 -22.24 9.91
C ARG A 36 -11.83 -23.64 9.41
N VAL A 37 -11.18 -23.72 8.26
CA VAL A 37 -10.80 -24.99 7.61
C VAL A 37 -9.88 -25.82 8.50
N SER A 38 -8.89 -25.20 9.15
CA SER A 38 -7.99 -25.91 10.06
C SER A 38 -8.69 -26.43 11.33
N SER A 39 -9.81 -25.83 11.75
CA SER A 39 -10.61 -26.31 12.89
C SER A 39 -11.53 -27.47 12.55
N GLU A 40 -11.92 -27.59 11.29
CA GLU A 40 -12.79 -28.64 10.76
C GLU A 40 -12.00 -29.85 10.22
N ALA A 41 -10.69 -29.70 10.01
CA ALA A 41 -9.83 -30.76 9.51
C ALA A 41 -9.77 -31.95 10.49
N THR A 42 -10.19 -33.13 10.03
CA THR A 42 -10.18 -34.39 10.79
C THR A 42 -8.80 -35.06 10.81
N VAL A 43 -7.91 -34.69 9.88
CA VAL A 43 -6.51 -35.14 9.83
C VAL A 43 -5.70 -34.27 10.77
N LEU A 44 -4.95 -34.90 11.68
CA LEU A 44 -4.07 -34.22 12.62
C LEU A 44 -2.91 -33.58 11.85
N VAL A 45 -3.08 -32.31 11.50
CA VAL A 45 -2.03 -31.55 10.83
C VAL A 45 -0.96 -31.21 11.87
N VAL A 46 0.19 -31.87 11.76
CA VAL A 46 1.41 -31.47 12.49
C VAL A 46 1.65 -29.98 12.22
N ASP A 47 1.85 -29.21 13.28
CA ASP A 47 2.11 -27.75 13.26
C ASP A 47 0.91 -26.85 12.91
N ARG A 48 -0.34 -27.31 13.11
CA ARG A 48 -1.54 -26.47 12.91
C ARG A 48 -1.44 -25.11 13.61
N ASP A 49 -1.06 -25.10 14.89
CA ASP A 49 -1.03 -23.87 15.69
C ASP A 49 0.01 -22.87 15.17
N ASP A 50 1.15 -23.36 14.67
CA ASP A 50 2.19 -22.53 14.06
C ASP A 50 1.70 -21.90 12.76
N TRP A 51 1.00 -22.67 11.91
CA TRP A 51 0.38 -22.12 10.71
C TRP A 51 -0.70 -21.09 11.02
N VAL A 52 -1.54 -21.33 12.03
CA VAL A 52 -2.56 -20.37 12.48
C VAL A 52 -1.88 -19.09 12.97
N ALA A 53 -0.77 -19.20 13.70
CA ALA A 53 0.01 -18.06 14.16
C ALA A 53 0.63 -17.27 12.99
N LEU A 54 1.15 -17.95 11.96
CA LEU A 54 1.69 -17.31 10.75
C LEU A 54 0.63 -16.51 9.99
N PHE A 55 -0.52 -17.12 9.68
CA PHE A 55 -1.62 -16.42 9.01
C PHE A 55 -2.15 -15.26 9.85
N ARG A 56 -2.26 -15.43 11.17
CA ARG A 56 -2.65 -14.36 12.09
C ARG A 56 -1.64 -13.20 12.05
N GLY A 57 -0.34 -13.51 12.13
CA GLY A 57 0.73 -12.51 12.08
C GLY A 57 0.72 -11.71 10.78
N ALA A 58 0.54 -12.39 9.64
CA ALA A 58 0.43 -11.75 8.33
C ALA A 58 -0.83 -10.87 8.22
N ALA A 59 -1.99 -11.34 8.69
CA ALA A 59 -3.23 -10.56 8.69
C ALA A 59 -3.14 -9.32 9.60
N VAL A 60 -2.58 -9.45 10.79
CA VAL A 60 -2.33 -8.33 11.70
C VAL A 60 -1.34 -7.33 11.09
N SER A 61 -0.30 -7.82 10.40
CA SER A 61 0.64 -6.96 9.67
C SER A 61 -0.05 -6.17 8.56
N ALA A 62 -0.96 -6.79 7.81
CA ALA A 62 -1.77 -6.11 6.79
C ALA A 62 -2.65 -5.00 7.39
N PHE A 63 -3.22 -5.22 8.58
CA PHE A 63 -3.97 -4.19 9.31
C PHE A 63 -3.07 -3.00 9.72
N PHE A 64 -1.86 -3.27 10.22
CA PHE A 64 -0.90 -2.20 10.51
C PHE A 64 -0.44 -1.46 9.25
N ALA A 65 -0.31 -2.14 8.11
CA ALA A 65 -0.04 -1.50 6.84
C ALA A 65 -1.16 -0.54 6.42
N LEU A 66 -2.43 -0.88 6.67
CA LEU A 66 -3.55 0.04 6.45
C LEU A 66 -3.44 1.29 7.34
N LEU A 67 -3.10 1.13 8.62
CA LEU A 67 -2.88 2.27 9.52
C LEU A 67 -1.73 3.16 9.02
N LEU A 68 -0.63 2.56 8.55
CA LEU A 68 0.48 3.28 7.95
C LEU A 68 0.04 4.08 6.72
N VAL A 69 -0.80 3.50 5.86
CA VAL A 69 -1.38 4.17 4.69
C VAL A 69 -2.25 5.36 5.11
N ILE A 70 -3.07 5.21 6.15
CA ILE A 70 -3.90 6.32 6.67
C ILE A 70 -3.01 7.45 7.20
N ILE A 71 -1.98 7.12 7.99
CA ILE A 71 -1.01 8.11 8.50
C ILE A 71 -0.32 8.81 7.33
N PHE A 72 0.14 8.06 6.32
CA PHE A 72 0.76 8.62 5.13
C PHE A 72 -0.17 9.63 4.44
N VAL A 73 -1.44 9.27 4.21
CA VAL A 73 -2.42 10.14 3.56
C VAL A 73 -2.68 11.39 4.38
N VAL A 74 -2.89 11.26 5.69
CA VAL A 74 -3.14 12.40 6.59
C VAL A 74 -1.94 13.35 6.62
N VAL A 75 -0.72 12.82 6.76
CA VAL A 75 0.51 13.63 6.77
C VAL A 75 0.73 14.31 5.41
N SER A 76 0.44 13.60 4.30
CA SER A 76 0.55 14.16 2.96
C SER A 76 -0.43 15.31 2.73
N ILE A 77 -1.69 15.14 3.15
CA ILE A 77 -2.72 16.18 3.06
C ILE A 77 -2.35 17.36 3.95
N TYR A 78 -1.94 17.11 5.19
CA TYR A 78 -1.48 18.15 6.11
C TYR A 78 -0.33 18.95 5.48
N TYR A 79 0.68 18.27 4.95
CA TYR A 79 1.79 18.93 4.27
C TYR A 79 1.31 19.78 3.09
N MET A 80 0.44 19.25 2.22
CA MET A 80 -0.09 19.98 1.07
C MET A 80 -0.93 21.20 1.46
N VAL A 81 -1.81 21.09 2.46
CA VAL A 81 -2.72 22.16 2.86
C VAL A 81 -2.00 23.26 3.64
N PHE A 82 -1.11 22.90 4.57
CA PHE A 82 -0.50 23.87 5.49
C PHE A 82 0.74 24.54 4.92
N THR A 83 1.49 23.88 4.03
CA THR A 83 2.64 24.55 3.42
C THR A 83 2.22 25.64 2.45
N ARG A 84 0.99 25.61 1.89
CA ARG A 84 0.45 26.57 0.88
C ARG A 84 1.41 26.85 -0.28
N VAL A 85 2.42 26.01 -0.43
CA VAL A 85 3.55 26.14 -1.31
C VAL A 85 3.48 24.90 -2.17
N SER A 86 3.37 25.11 -3.48
CA SER A 86 3.30 24.01 -4.43
C SER A 86 4.46 23.04 -4.22
N LEU A 87 4.21 21.76 -4.48
CA LEU A 87 5.25 20.73 -4.53
C LEU A 87 6.35 21.04 -5.55
N ALA A 88 6.11 22.02 -6.44
CA ALA A 88 7.09 22.54 -7.40
C ALA A 88 8.06 23.58 -6.80
N HIS A 89 7.76 24.20 -5.65
CA HIS A 89 8.55 25.32 -5.14
C HIS A 89 9.93 24.88 -4.58
N PRO A 90 11.01 25.67 -4.70
CA PRO A 90 12.36 25.21 -4.33
C PRO A 90 12.52 24.94 -2.83
N ARG A 91 11.74 25.62 -1.99
CA ARG A 91 11.71 25.40 -0.53
C ARG A 91 10.96 24.12 -0.11
N SER A 92 10.20 23.49 -1.01
CA SER A 92 9.42 22.27 -0.72
C SER A 92 10.18 20.97 -1.07
N ARG A 93 11.43 21.07 -1.55
CA ARG A 93 12.30 19.92 -1.92
C ARG A 93 12.38 18.86 -0.82
N TYR A 94 12.52 19.27 0.44
CA TYR A 94 12.60 18.35 1.57
C TYR A 94 11.30 17.59 1.81
N GLY A 95 10.14 18.26 1.76
CA GLY A 95 8.87 17.58 1.94
C GLY A 95 8.48 16.72 0.74
N LYS A 96 8.82 17.13 -0.48
CA LYS A 96 8.70 16.27 -1.67
C LYS A 96 9.54 14.99 -1.51
N GLY A 97 10.80 15.12 -1.09
CA GLY A 97 11.67 13.98 -0.80
C GLY A 97 11.14 13.08 0.31
N PHE A 98 10.59 13.66 1.39
CA PHE A 98 9.94 12.93 2.47
C PHE A 98 8.72 12.13 1.96
N LEU A 99 7.85 12.73 1.15
CA LEU A 99 6.69 12.06 0.57
C LEU A 99 7.09 10.90 -0.35
N VAL A 100 8.12 11.08 -1.17
CA VAL A 100 8.68 10.02 -2.01
C VAL A 100 9.21 8.87 -1.14
N ALA A 101 10.03 9.17 -0.13
CA ALA A 101 10.58 8.16 0.77
C ALA A 101 9.50 7.40 1.55
N ALA A 102 8.50 8.11 2.08
CA ALA A 102 7.38 7.52 2.78
C ALA A 102 6.52 6.65 1.85
N SER A 103 6.34 7.06 0.60
CA SER A 103 5.64 6.27 -0.42
C SER A 103 6.39 4.99 -0.75
N PHE A 104 7.71 5.06 -0.95
CA PHE A 104 8.55 3.88 -1.16
C PHE A 104 8.53 2.93 0.03
N TYR A 105 8.68 3.45 1.26
CA TYR A 105 8.62 2.64 2.48
C TYR A 105 7.27 1.91 2.58
N THR A 106 6.17 2.62 2.35
CA THR A 106 4.81 2.04 2.38
C THR A 106 4.64 0.96 1.31
N ALA A 107 5.12 1.21 0.08
CA ALA A 107 5.11 0.22 -0.99
C ALA A 107 5.88 -1.05 -0.62
N MET A 108 7.11 -0.90 -0.11
CA MET A 108 7.94 -2.04 0.29
C MET A 108 7.32 -2.82 1.46
N HIS A 109 6.69 -2.12 2.40
CA HIS A 109 5.99 -2.76 3.51
C HIS A 109 4.80 -3.59 3.04
N LEU A 110 3.97 -3.04 2.14
CA LEU A 110 2.86 -3.76 1.51
C LEU A 110 3.34 -4.96 0.69
N ALA A 111 4.39 -4.79 -0.11
CA ALA A 111 4.98 -5.86 -0.91
C ALA A 111 5.56 -6.99 -0.04
N ASN A 112 6.19 -6.65 1.08
CA ASN A 112 6.70 -7.64 2.04
C ASN A 112 5.58 -8.49 2.63
N ILE A 113 4.45 -7.89 3.02
CA ILE A 113 3.30 -8.62 3.55
C ILE A 113 2.64 -9.46 2.44
N ALA A 114 2.49 -8.91 1.23
CA ALA A 114 1.99 -9.66 0.08
C ALA A 114 2.86 -10.89 -0.22
N ALA A 115 4.18 -10.75 -0.13
CA ALA A 115 5.13 -11.85 -0.31
C ALA A 115 4.98 -12.94 0.77
N GLN A 116 4.60 -12.59 2.00
CA GLN A 116 4.27 -13.58 3.04
C GLN A 116 3.04 -14.41 2.62
N PHE A 117 1.96 -13.77 2.18
CA PHE A 117 0.79 -14.51 1.69
C PHE A 117 1.10 -15.33 0.43
N TRP A 118 1.94 -14.81 -0.46
CA TRP A 118 2.38 -15.55 -1.64
C TRP A 118 3.17 -16.82 -1.28
N SER A 119 4.06 -16.75 -0.27
CA SER A 119 4.84 -17.92 0.17
C SER A 119 3.97 -19.04 0.75
N PHE A 120 2.77 -18.73 1.26
CA PHE A 120 1.82 -19.72 1.73
C PHE A 120 1.21 -20.57 0.60
N THR A 121 1.32 -20.14 -0.66
CA THR A 121 0.70 -20.82 -1.82
C THR A 121 1.13 -22.28 -1.93
N SER A 122 2.42 -22.57 -1.76
CA SER A 122 2.95 -23.94 -1.84
C SER A 122 2.44 -24.83 -0.71
N ALA A 123 2.36 -24.29 0.51
CA ALA A 123 1.83 -25.02 1.65
C ALA A 123 0.32 -25.28 1.50
N MET A 124 -0.45 -24.28 1.06
CA MET A 124 -1.88 -24.43 0.83
C MET A 124 -2.20 -25.37 -0.32
N HIS A 125 -1.35 -25.43 -1.35
CA HIS A 125 -1.47 -26.45 -2.38
C HIS A 125 -1.42 -27.86 -1.77
N THR A 126 -0.40 -28.15 -0.96
CA THR A 126 -0.29 -29.44 -0.26
C THR A 126 -1.48 -29.72 0.65
N TRP A 127 -1.97 -28.72 1.39
CA TRP A 127 -3.13 -28.89 2.26
C TRP A 127 -4.40 -29.25 1.50
N THR A 128 -4.64 -28.59 0.37
CA THR A 128 -5.82 -28.88 -0.46
C THR A 128 -5.71 -30.22 -1.19
N THR A 129 -4.53 -30.61 -1.67
CA THR A 129 -4.37 -31.82 -2.49
C THR A 129 -4.11 -33.08 -1.70
N VAL A 130 -3.36 -32.99 -0.60
CA VAL A 130 -2.95 -34.16 0.22
C VAL A 130 -3.85 -34.34 1.43
N TYR A 131 -4.20 -33.25 2.11
CA TYR A 131 -5.04 -33.29 3.32
C TYR A 131 -6.53 -33.04 3.03
N HIS A 132 -6.90 -32.85 1.75
CA HIS A 132 -8.27 -32.59 1.32
C HIS A 132 -8.97 -31.47 2.10
N ALA A 133 -8.19 -30.47 2.54
CA ALA A 133 -8.72 -29.29 3.22
C ALA A 133 -9.49 -28.41 2.22
N ASP A 134 -10.71 -28.02 2.56
CA ASP A 134 -11.58 -27.17 1.72
C ASP A 134 -11.21 -25.69 1.83
N PHE A 135 -9.97 -25.36 1.49
CA PHE A 135 -9.45 -23.99 1.54
C PHE A 135 -9.55 -23.30 0.18
N ASP A 136 -10.18 -22.12 0.14
CA ASP A 136 -10.29 -21.32 -1.08
C ASP A 136 -8.93 -20.71 -1.48
N ARG A 137 -8.26 -21.37 -2.43
CA ARG A 137 -7.01 -20.89 -3.00
C ARG A 137 -7.17 -19.58 -3.80
N ALA A 138 -8.34 -19.32 -4.39
CA ALA A 138 -8.58 -18.09 -5.12
C ALA A 138 -8.57 -16.87 -4.18
N LEU A 139 -9.08 -17.04 -2.95
CA LEU A 139 -9.02 -16.03 -1.91
C LEU A 139 -7.57 -15.68 -1.53
N LEU A 140 -6.70 -16.67 -1.36
CA LEU A 140 -5.26 -16.44 -1.11
C LEU A 140 -4.59 -15.72 -2.28
N ILE A 141 -4.89 -16.13 -3.52
CA ILE A 141 -4.36 -15.50 -4.73
C ILE A 141 -4.79 -14.04 -4.82
N ALA A 142 -6.07 -13.77 -4.63
CA ALA A 142 -6.60 -12.41 -4.59
C ALA A 142 -5.89 -11.57 -3.52
N THR A 143 -5.65 -12.13 -2.33
CA THR A 143 -4.99 -11.43 -1.22
C THR A 143 -3.62 -10.92 -1.59
N TYR A 144 -2.70 -11.79 -2.03
CA TYR A 144 -1.36 -11.31 -2.37
C TYR A 144 -1.35 -10.46 -3.65
N ALA A 145 -2.25 -10.72 -4.61
CA ALA A 145 -2.36 -9.92 -5.82
C ALA A 145 -2.76 -8.47 -5.50
N TRP A 146 -3.78 -8.27 -4.65
CA TRP A 146 -4.18 -6.95 -4.19
C TRP A 146 -3.10 -6.26 -3.34
N GLY A 147 -2.32 -7.03 -2.57
CA GLY A 147 -1.14 -6.51 -1.87
C GLY A 147 -0.09 -5.95 -2.84
N PHE A 148 0.23 -6.67 -3.92
CA PHE A 148 1.14 -6.18 -4.95
C PHE A 148 0.58 -5.02 -5.77
N ILE A 149 -0.73 -5.01 -6.08
CA ILE A 149 -1.40 -3.87 -6.73
C ILE A 149 -1.29 -2.62 -5.86
N SER A 150 -1.54 -2.74 -4.55
CA SER A 150 -1.40 -1.62 -3.61
C SER A 150 0.06 -1.16 -3.50
N ALA A 151 1.02 -2.07 -3.43
CA ALA A 151 2.44 -1.69 -3.46
C ALA A 151 2.80 -0.95 -4.77
N GLY A 152 2.35 -1.45 -5.90
CA GLY A 152 2.55 -0.85 -7.22
C GLY A 152 1.96 0.55 -7.33
N SER A 153 0.77 0.80 -6.78
CA SER A 153 0.15 2.12 -6.79
C SER A 153 0.95 3.16 -5.99
N PHE A 154 1.53 2.75 -4.85
CA PHE A 154 2.46 3.60 -4.09
C PHE A 154 3.79 3.85 -4.81
N LEU A 155 4.33 2.87 -5.55
CA LEU A 155 5.52 3.08 -6.38
C LEU A 155 5.25 4.05 -7.53
N ILE A 156 4.12 3.89 -8.23
CA ILE A 156 3.69 4.82 -9.28
C ILE A 156 3.56 6.23 -8.71
N PHE A 157 2.95 6.38 -7.54
CA PHE A 157 2.85 7.68 -6.88
C PHE A 157 4.22 8.29 -6.56
N ALA A 158 5.16 7.49 -6.04
CA ALA A 158 6.52 7.93 -5.77
C ALA A 158 7.22 8.42 -7.04
N VAL A 159 7.07 7.70 -8.16
CA VAL A 159 7.61 8.10 -9.47
C VAL A 159 6.98 9.38 -9.96
N MET A 160 5.65 9.49 -9.91
CA MET A 160 4.91 10.71 -10.29
C MET A 160 5.37 11.92 -9.47
N LEU A 161 5.60 11.74 -8.17
CA LEU A 161 6.18 12.78 -7.33
C LEU A 161 7.61 13.12 -7.79
N MET A 162 8.49 12.15 -8.01
CA MET A 162 9.87 12.42 -8.44
C MET A 162 9.93 13.25 -9.73
N ILE A 163 9.19 12.84 -10.76
CA ILE A 163 9.15 13.52 -12.06
C ILE A 163 8.28 14.78 -12.07
N TRP A 164 7.62 15.11 -10.95
CA TRP A 164 6.77 16.29 -10.87
C TRP A 164 7.58 17.55 -11.19
N PRO A 165 7.27 18.25 -12.29
CA PRO A 165 8.10 19.34 -12.76
C PRO A 165 8.03 20.53 -11.80
N ASN A 166 9.15 21.25 -11.68
CA ASN A 166 9.23 22.49 -10.90
C ASN A 166 8.67 23.68 -11.71
N THR A 167 7.56 23.49 -12.42
CA THR A 167 7.02 24.44 -13.41
C THR A 167 6.73 25.82 -12.83
N GLU A 168 6.44 25.92 -11.53
CA GLU A 168 6.25 27.22 -10.87
C GLU A 168 7.56 27.97 -10.64
N VAL A 169 8.69 27.28 -10.51
CA VAL A 169 10.02 27.90 -10.38
C VAL A 169 10.46 28.46 -11.71
N GLU A 170 10.29 27.66 -12.77
CA GLU A 170 10.59 28.07 -14.13
C GLU A 170 9.70 29.24 -14.55
N ALA A 171 8.41 29.24 -14.20
CA ALA A 171 7.52 30.38 -14.43
C ALA A 171 7.91 31.63 -13.63
N LEU A 172 8.26 31.49 -12.35
CA LEU A 172 8.71 32.61 -11.50
C LEU A 172 10.08 33.16 -11.91
N GLU A 173 11.00 32.31 -12.38
CA GLU A 173 12.28 32.74 -12.97
C GLU A 173 12.05 33.46 -14.30
N HIS A 174 11.16 32.95 -15.15
CA HIS A 174 10.82 33.58 -16.42
C HIS A 174 10.16 34.95 -16.22
N GLU A 175 9.30 35.10 -15.21
CA GLU A 175 8.66 36.37 -14.84
C GLU A 175 9.66 37.38 -14.22
N ARG A 176 10.59 36.90 -13.39
CA ARG A 176 11.71 37.71 -12.87
C ARG A 176 12.64 38.20 -13.99
N LEU A 177 12.97 37.33 -14.94
CA LEU A 177 13.84 37.66 -16.06
C LEU A 177 13.14 38.62 -17.04
N SER A 178 11.82 38.52 -17.22
CA SER A 178 11.06 39.43 -18.07
C SER A 178 10.79 40.80 -17.45
N THR A 179 10.82 40.93 -16.12
CA THR A 179 10.61 42.20 -15.41
C THR A 179 11.91 42.95 -15.12
N ALA A 180 13.07 42.29 -15.25
CA ALA A 180 14.40 42.88 -15.11
C ALA A 180 15.01 43.39 -16.42
N ALA A 181 14.36 43.13 -17.56
CA ALA A 181 14.70 43.62 -18.89
C ALA A 181 13.86 44.85 -19.26
#